data_AF-A0A392PKH3-F1
#
_entry.id   AF-A0A392PKH3-F1
#
_cell.length_a   1.000
_cell.length_b   1.000
_cell.length_c   1.000
_cell.angle_alpha   90.00
_cell.angle_beta   90.00
_cell.angle_gamma   90.00
#
_symmetry.space_group_name_H-M   'P 1'
#
loop_
_entity.id
_entity.type
_entity.pdbx_description
1 polymer ?
#
loop_
_entity_poly.entity_id
_entity_poly.type
_entity_poly.pdbx_seq_one_letter_code
_entity_poly.pdbx_strand_id
1 'polypeptide(L)'
;IAPGIEHSGGVPVLGPRARATLEEDFIRDNPRSTISKLLDSAEDGMYVVMAIVNDLVEGQDWWYPACRCHRSVTADSGAYFCKGCQKHVFHMVPRFKVKLHVRDATGDTIFVVFDTD
;
A
#
# COMPACT_ATOMS: atom_id res chain seq x y z
N ILE A 1 -33.48 47.70 -15.17
CA ILE A 1 -32.16 47.29 -14.60
C ILE A 1 -32.44 46.94 -13.14
N ALA A 2 -32.51 45.67 -12.79
CA ALA A 2 -32.69 45.23 -11.41
C ALA A 2 -31.31 44.94 -10.78
N PRO A 3 -31.08 45.22 -9.49
CA PRO A 3 -29.78 45.02 -8.87
C PRO A 3 -29.53 43.53 -8.64
N GLY A 4 -28.33 43.07 -8.99
CA GLY A 4 -27.87 41.70 -8.75
C GLY A 4 -27.66 41.44 -7.26
N ILE A 5 -28.09 40.27 -6.81
CA ILE A 5 -27.88 39.79 -5.44
C ILE A 5 -26.50 39.11 -5.41
N GLU A 6 -25.52 39.76 -4.78
CA GLU A 6 -24.27 39.11 -4.39
C GLU A 6 -24.54 38.25 -3.15
N HIS A 7 -24.47 36.93 -3.29
CA HIS A 7 -24.43 36.02 -2.14
C HIS A 7 -23.03 35.42 -2.02
N SER A 8 -22.17 36.09 -1.25
CA SER A 8 -21.00 35.47 -0.62
C SER A 8 -21.43 34.69 0.62
N GLY A 9 -22.22 33.63 0.42
CA GLY A 9 -22.61 32.72 1.48
C GLY A 9 -21.67 31.51 1.49
N GLY A 10 -20.76 31.44 2.46
CA GLY A 10 -20.02 30.21 2.71
C GLY A 10 -20.99 29.06 2.97
N VAL A 11 -20.80 27.93 2.30
CA VAL A 11 -21.69 26.78 2.40
C VAL A 11 -21.75 26.29 3.85
N PRO A 12 -22.91 26.31 4.52
CA PRO A 12 -23.03 25.80 5.88
C PRO A 12 -22.85 24.28 5.85
N VAL A 13 -21.79 23.80 6.50
CA VAL A 13 -21.57 22.36 6.70
C VAL A 13 -22.48 21.92 7.84
N LEU A 14 -23.59 21.26 7.49
CA LEU A 14 -24.54 20.69 8.45
C LEU A 14 -24.11 19.26 8.79
N GLY A 15 -23.73 19.03 10.04
CA GLY A 15 -23.43 17.70 10.60
C GLY A 15 -22.00 17.55 11.10
N PRO A 16 -21.70 16.47 11.85
CA PRO A 16 -20.32 16.13 12.18
C PRO A 16 -19.53 16.02 10.88
N ARG A 17 -18.32 16.62 10.82
CA ARG A 17 -17.38 16.32 9.73
C ARG A 17 -17.22 14.80 9.73
N ALA A 18 -17.58 14.15 8.62
CA ALA A 18 -17.24 12.75 8.43
C ALA A 18 -15.74 12.62 8.73
N ARG A 19 -15.38 11.79 9.70
CA ARG A 19 -13.97 11.45 9.90
C ARG A 19 -13.53 10.81 8.60
N ALA A 20 -12.54 11.40 7.96
CA ALA A 20 -11.93 10.82 6.79
C ALA A 20 -11.48 9.40 7.13
N THR A 21 -11.61 8.48 6.17
CA THR A 21 -11.13 7.11 6.36
C THR A 21 -9.61 7.10 6.42
N LEU A 22 -9.01 6.03 6.97
CA LEU A 22 -7.55 5.86 6.96
C LEU A 22 -6.95 5.95 5.55
N GLU A 23 -7.70 5.53 4.53
CA GLU A 23 -7.31 5.62 3.12
C GLU A 23 -7.32 7.08 2.62
N GLU A 24 -8.35 7.85 2.96
CA GLU A 24 -8.45 9.27 2.62
C GLU A 24 -7.37 10.08 3.34
N ASP A 25 -7.11 9.78 4.61
CA ASP A 25 -6.01 10.36 5.38
C ASP A 25 -4.67 10.04 4.71
N PHE A 26 -4.43 8.78 4.33
CA PHE A 26 -3.20 8.38 3.63
C PHE A 26 -3.01 9.13 2.30
N ILE A 27 -4.06 9.24 1.49
CA ILE A 27 -4.01 9.97 0.21
C ILE A 27 -3.76 11.46 0.41
N ARG A 28 -4.28 12.04 1.50
CA ARG A 28 -4.10 13.45 1.85
C ARG A 28 -2.72 13.74 2.41
N ASP A 29 -2.22 12.89 3.29
CA ASP A 29 -1.06 13.16 4.13
C ASP A 29 0.28 12.79 3.45
N ASN A 30 0.23 12.03 2.35
CA ASN A 30 1.42 11.60 1.61
C ASN A 30 1.56 12.30 0.23
N PRO A 31 2.79 12.63 -0.21
CA PRO A 31 3.02 13.28 -1.48
C PRO A 31 2.60 12.40 -2.67
N ARG A 32 2.03 13.03 -3.70
CA ARG A 32 1.73 12.37 -4.98
C ARG A 32 2.99 12.30 -5.84
N SER A 33 3.20 11.17 -6.51
CA SER A 33 4.31 10.98 -7.44
C SER A 33 3.86 10.22 -8.70
N THR A 34 4.78 10.05 -9.64
CA THR A 34 4.62 9.19 -10.82
C THR A 34 5.64 8.06 -10.76
N ILE A 35 5.42 6.98 -11.52
CA ILE A 35 6.32 5.82 -11.53
C ILE A 35 7.73 6.23 -11.93
N SER A 36 7.91 6.99 -13.02
CA SER A 36 9.24 7.42 -13.46
C SER A 36 9.96 8.24 -12.38
N LYS A 37 9.28 9.17 -11.69
CA LYS A 37 9.90 9.95 -10.61
C LYS A 37 10.34 9.09 -9.43
N LEU A 38 9.58 8.05 -9.10
CA LEU A 38 9.96 7.14 -8.03
C LEU A 38 11.17 6.27 -8.43
N LEU A 39 11.24 5.84 -9.68
CA LEU A 39 12.37 5.06 -10.20
C LEU A 39 13.67 5.88 -10.26
N ASP A 40 13.56 7.20 -10.49
CA ASP A 40 14.70 8.12 -10.55
C ASP A 40 15.09 8.68 -9.16
N SER A 41 14.32 8.40 -8.11
CA SER A 41 14.55 8.90 -6.75
C SER A 41 15.50 8.00 -5.96
N ALA A 42 16.35 8.61 -5.13
CA ALA A 42 17.13 7.92 -4.10
C ALA A 42 16.53 8.10 -2.68
N GLU A 43 15.42 8.82 -2.56
CA GLU A 43 14.75 9.09 -1.29
C GLU A 43 13.76 7.97 -0.94
N ASP A 44 13.91 7.40 0.26
CA ASP A 44 12.94 6.48 0.84
C ASP A 44 11.76 7.27 1.45
N GLY A 45 10.53 6.82 1.23
CA GLY A 45 9.35 7.49 1.76
C GLY A 45 8.04 6.79 1.41
N MET A 46 6.95 7.39 1.91
CA MET A 46 5.58 7.00 1.53
C MET A 46 5.07 7.95 0.46
N TYR A 47 4.54 7.38 -0.62
CA TYR A 47 4.05 8.14 -1.77
C TYR A 47 2.71 7.60 -2.23
N VAL A 48 1.94 8.46 -2.88
CA VAL A 48 0.68 8.11 -3.53
C VAL A 48 0.90 8.15 -5.04
N VAL A 49 0.61 7.03 -5.70
CA VAL A 49 0.71 6.90 -7.16
C VAL A 49 -0.66 6.49 -7.69
N MET A 50 -1.13 7.21 -8.70
CA MET A 50 -2.32 6.81 -9.47
C MET A 50 -1.85 5.98 -10.67
N ALA A 51 -2.12 4.67 -10.64
CA ALA A 51 -1.66 3.73 -11.66
C ALA A 51 -2.70 2.63 -11.91
N ILE A 52 -2.54 1.92 -13.02
CA ILE A 52 -3.34 0.76 -13.42
C ILE A 52 -2.54 -0.50 -13.07
N VAL A 53 -3.19 -1.48 -12.45
CA VAL A 53 -2.66 -2.84 -12.33
C VAL A 53 -2.92 -3.57 -13.63
N ASN A 54 -1.86 -3.98 -14.32
CA ASN A 54 -1.97 -4.68 -15.60
C ASN A 54 -2.18 -6.17 -15.40
N ASP A 55 -1.27 -6.82 -14.67
CA ASP A 55 -1.23 -8.26 -14.47
C ASP A 55 -0.35 -8.65 -13.25
N LEU A 56 -0.30 -9.95 -12.96
CA LEU A 56 0.58 -10.53 -11.95
C LEU A 56 1.93 -10.89 -12.58
N VAL A 57 3.02 -10.73 -11.82
CA VAL A 57 4.34 -11.19 -12.30
C VAL A 57 4.36 -12.72 -12.39
N GLU A 58 4.50 -13.25 -13.61
CA GLU A 58 4.48 -14.69 -13.87
C GLU A 58 5.65 -15.44 -13.22
N GLY A 59 5.41 -16.70 -12.84
CA GLY A 59 6.44 -17.58 -12.28
C GLY A 59 6.97 -17.19 -10.90
N GLN A 60 6.31 -16.27 -10.20
CA GLN A 60 6.67 -15.86 -8.84
C GLN A 60 5.73 -16.49 -7.81
N ASP A 61 6.28 -16.82 -6.65
CA ASP A 61 5.46 -17.20 -5.49
C ASP A 61 4.58 -16.02 -5.07
N TRP A 62 3.33 -16.32 -4.77
CA TRP A 62 2.30 -15.37 -4.33
C TRP A 62 2.12 -15.36 -2.81
N TRP A 63 2.95 -16.13 -2.10
CA TRP A 63 2.90 -16.27 -0.64
C TRP A 63 4.29 -16.54 -0.06
N TYR A 64 4.42 -16.39 1.26
CA TYR A 64 5.61 -16.77 2.02
C TYR A 64 5.22 -17.47 3.34
N PRO A 65 6.06 -18.40 3.86
CA PRO A 65 5.83 -18.99 5.16
C PRO A 65 6.14 -17.96 6.25
N ALA A 66 5.17 -17.71 7.12
CA ALA A 66 5.28 -16.76 8.22
C ALA A 66 5.14 -17.43 9.59
N CYS A 67 5.70 -16.80 10.62
CA CYS A 67 5.40 -17.11 12.01
C CYS A 67 4.06 -16.46 12.38
N ARG A 68 3.44 -16.87 13.49
CA ARG A 68 2.29 -16.16 14.09
C ARG A 68 2.57 -14.70 14.45
N CYS A 69 3.84 -14.27 14.46
CA CYS A 69 4.23 -12.87 14.58
C CYS A 69 4.35 -12.14 13.22
N HIS A 70 3.83 -12.75 12.15
CA HIS A 70 3.67 -12.18 10.80
C HIS A 70 4.95 -12.00 9.98
N ARG A 71 6.11 -12.18 10.61
CA ARG A 71 7.41 -12.18 9.92
C ARG A 71 7.68 -13.51 9.22
N SER A 72 8.43 -13.47 8.12
CA SER A 72 8.81 -14.70 7.42
C SER A 72 9.69 -15.61 8.29
N VAL A 73 9.61 -16.91 8.00
CA VAL A 73 10.44 -17.93 8.63
C VAL A 73 11.32 -18.63 7.61
N THR A 74 12.43 -19.21 8.06
CA THR A 74 13.34 -19.99 7.22
C THR A 74 13.29 -21.45 7.66
N ALA A 75 13.27 -22.39 6.72
CA ALA A 75 13.35 -23.81 7.04
C ALA A 75 14.68 -24.12 7.74
N ASP A 76 14.63 -24.87 8.83
CA ASP A 76 15.79 -25.28 9.61
C ASP A 76 15.53 -26.65 10.23
N SER A 77 16.24 -27.66 9.73
CA SER A 77 16.34 -28.99 10.34
C SER A 77 14.99 -29.64 10.69
N GLY A 78 14.00 -29.55 9.80
CA GLY A 78 12.66 -30.12 10.00
C GLY A 78 11.68 -29.22 10.77
N ALA A 79 12.12 -28.02 11.15
CA ALA A 79 11.30 -26.95 11.70
C ALA A 79 11.49 -25.67 10.88
N TYR A 80 10.96 -24.56 11.40
CA TYR A 80 11.16 -23.22 10.84
C TYR A 80 11.72 -22.28 11.90
N PHE A 81 12.79 -21.55 11.61
CA PHE A 81 13.32 -20.53 12.50
C PHE A 81 12.69 -19.17 12.21
N CYS A 82 12.12 -18.55 13.25
CA CYS A 82 11.62 -17.18 13.19
C CYS A 82 12.65 -16.21 13.78
N LYS A 83 13.24 -15.36 12.94
CA LYS A 83 14.19 -14.33 13.40
C LYS A 83 13.55 -13.30 14.35
N GLY A 84 12.28 -12.97 14.14
CA GLY A 84 11.57 -12.00 14.98
C GLY A 84 11.28 -12.49 16.40
N CYS A 85 10.94 -13.77 16.55
CA CYS A 85 10.70 -14.38 17.86
C CYS A 85 11.93 -15.07 18.43
N GLN A 86 13.02 -15.18 17.66
CA GLN A 86 14.25 -15.90 18.00
C GLN A 86 13.99 -17.35 18.48
N LYS A 87 13.12 -18.07 17.78
CA LYS A 87 12.76 -19.46 18.14
C LYS A 87 12.42 -20.31 16.92
N HIS A 88 12.55 -21.61 17.07
CA HIS A 88 11.99 -22.59 16.16
C HIS A 88 10.48 -22.73 16.36
N VAL A 89 9.75 -22.86 15.26
CA VAL A 89 8.33 -23.15 15.20
C VAL A 89 8.10 -24.34 14.26
N PHE A 90 7.16 -25.21 14.60
CA PHE A 90 6.82 -26.37 13.78
C PHE A 90 5.68 -26.09 12.79
N HIS A 91 4.91 -25.03 13.05
CA HIS A 91 3.81 -24.62 12.19
C HIS A 91 4.07 -23.21 11.66
N MET A 92 4.13 -23.10 10.34
CA MET A 92 4.12 -21.82 9.62
C MET A 92 2.69 -21.47 9.20
N VAL A 93 2.44 -20.19 8.99
CA VAL A 93 1.20 -19.64 8.43
C VAL A 93 1.54 -19.09 7.04
N PRO A 94 0.91 -19.57 5.95
CA PRO A 94 1.06 -18.95 4.64
C PRO A 94 0.51 -17.52 4.66
N ARG A 95 1.25 -16.56 4.12
CA ARG A 95 0.83 -15.15 3.98
C ARG A 95 1.04 -14.64 2.58
N PHE A 96 0.15 -13.78 2.09
CA PHE A 96 0.24 -13.29 0.71
C PHE A 96 1.38 -12.28 0.53
N LYS A 97 2.08 -12.44 -0.59
CA LYS A 97 3.10 -11.51 -1.10
C LYS A 97 2.98 -11.52 -2.62
N VAL A 98 2.08 -10.72 -3.13
CA VAL A 98 1.75 -10.69 -4.55
C VAL A 98 2.60 -9.61 -5.23
N LYS A 99 3.23 -9.96 -6.35
CA LYS A 99 3.92 -9.00 -7.21
C LYS A 99 3.01 -8.61 -8.38
N LEU A 100 2.78 -7.32 -8.54
CA LEU A 100 1.89 -6.75 -9.56
C LEU A 100 2.68 -5.94 -10.56
N HIS A 101 2.46 -6.15 -11.85
CA HIS A 101 2.87 -5.18 -12.87
C HIS A 101 1.92 -3.99 -12.83
N VAL A 102 2.47 -2.80 -12.59
CA VAL A 102 1.73 -1.54 -12.50
C VAL A 102 2.25 -0.54 -13.51
N ARG A 103 1.34 0.25 -14.09
CA ARG A 103 1.67 1.26 -15.10
C ARG A 103 0.92 2.56 -14.86
N ASP A 104 1.59 3.68 -15.07
CA ASP A 104 1.01 4.99 -15.24
C ASP A 104 1.43 5.59 -16.59
N ALA A 105 1.09 6.86 -16.84
CA ALA A 105 1.46 7.54 -18.09
C ALA A 105 2.97 7.76 -18.26
N THR A 106 3.77 7.59 -17.20
CA THR A 106 5.20 7.90 -17.17
C THR A 106 6.08 6.66 -17.19
N GLY A 107 5.55 5.48 -16.84
CA GLY A 107 6.32 4.24 -16.89
C GLY A 107 5.57 3.04 -16.33
N ASP A 108 6.31 1.94 -16.24
CA ASP A 108 5.87 0.68 -15.63
C ASP A 108 6.88 0.20 -14.58
N THR A 109 6.38 -0.50 -13.57
CA THR A 109 7.19 -1.09 -12.51
C THR A 109 6.46 -2.24 -11.83
N ILE A 110 7.07 -2.85 -10.80
CA ILE A 110 6.49 -3.92 -10.00
C ILE A 110 6.19 -3.39 -8.59
N PHE A 111 4.94 -3.51 -8.16
CA PHE A 111 4.56 -3.31 -6.75
C PHE A 111 4.44 -4.65 -6.04
N VAL A 112 4.84 -4.69 -4.77
CA VAL A 112 4.68 -5.86 -3.90
C VAL A 112 3.59 -5.57 -2.88
N VAL A 113 2.52 -6.37 -2.92
CA VAL A 113 1.37 -6.24 -2.02
C VAL A 113 1.36 -7.39 -1.02
N PHE A 114 1.21 -7.04 0.25
CA PHE A 114 1.05 -7.98 1.35
C PHE A 114 -0.41 -8.01 1.81
N ASP A 115 -0.84 -9.13 2.40
CA ASP A 115 -2.13 -9.19 3.09
C ASP A 115 -2.15 -8.31 4.35
N THR A 116 -3.34 -7.86 4.73
CA THR A 116 -3.56 -7.13 5.97
C THR A 116 -3.39 -8.05 7.18
N ASP A 117 -2.92 -7.48 8.29
CA ASP A 117 -2.86 -8.14 9.60
C ASP A 117 -4.22 -8.26 10.28
#